data_AF-A0A421AUS4-F1
#
_entry.id   AF-A0A421AUS4-F1
#
_cell.length_a   1.000
_cell.length_b   1.000
_cell.length_c   1.000
_cell.angle_alpha   90.00
_cell.angle_beta   90.00
_cell.angle_gamma   90.00
#
_symmetry.space_group_name_H-M   'P 1'
#
loop_
_entity.id
_entity.type
_entity.pdbx_description
1 polymer ?
#
loop_
_entity_poly.entity_id
_entity_poly.type
_entity_poly.pdbx_seq_one_letter_code
_entity_poly.pdbx_strand_id
1 'polypeptide(L)'
;MSGTASAWNLAWAQALDRLESDVASAEALLLEEHMLRELPKFDPWTPPAGLGPLPLDMRPRADAVLRRQLEIATKLAAAMSGAAMHSLVIGKMVEDRRDPARPSYVDVAM
;
A
#
# COMPACT_ATOMS: atom_id res chain seq x y z
N MET A 1 -2.23 -8.03 -41.71
CA MET A 1 -2.82 -8.03 -40.34
C MET A 1 -1.76 -8.04 -39.22
N SER A 2 -0.45 -8.12 -39.51
CA SER A 2 0.60 -8.18 -38.46
C SER A 2 0.99 -6.82 -37.85
N GLY A 3 0.68 -5.70 -38.52
CA GLY A 3 1.04 -4.36 -38.04
C GLY A 3 0.30 -3.93 -36.77
N THR A 4 -0.97 -4.33 -36.61
CA THR A 4 -1.78 -4.02 -35.42
C THR A 4 -1.35 -4.85 -34.21
N ALA A 5 -1.01 -6.12 -34.40
CA ALA A 5 -0.50 -6.98 -33.33
C ALA A 5 0.85 -6.45 -32.78
N SER A 6 1.74 -5.99 -33.66
CA SER A 6 3.00 -5.37 -33.23
C SER A 6 2.78 -4.04 -32.49
N ALA A 7 1.82 -3.23 -32.94
CA ALA A 7 1.45 -1.99 -32.24
C ALA A 7 0.87 -2.27 -30.84
N TRP A 8 0.06 -3.32 -30.68
CA TRP A 8 -0.45 -3.75 -29.37
C TRP A 8 0.65 -4.27 -28.46
N ASN A 9 1.61 -5.05 -28.98
CA ASN A 9 2.76 -5.48 -28.19
C ASN A 9 3.53 -4.26 -27.65
N LEU A 10 3.82 -3.27 -28.49
CA LEU A 10 4.50 -2.06 -28.04
C LEU A 10 3.69 -1.30 -26.98
N ALA A 11 2.38 -1.15 -27.19
CA ALA A 11 1.50 -0.45 -26.25
C ALA A 11 1.42 -1.17 -24.90
N TRP A 12 1.31 -2.50 -24.90
CA TRP A 12 1.31 -3.32 -23.69
C TRP A 12 2.66 -3.31 -22.98
N ALA A 13 3.78 -3.36 -23.71
CA ALA A 13 5.11 -3.23 -23.13
C ALA A 13 5.24 -1.89 -22.39
N GLN A 14 4.91 -0.78 -23.04
CA GLN A 14 4.97 0.54 -22.41
C GLN A 14 4.02 0.68 -21.22
N ALA A 15 2.83 0.09 -21.29
CA ALA A 15 1.89 0.10 -20.19
C ALA A 15 2.42 -0.70 -18.98
N LEU A 16 3.00 -1.88 -19.23
CA LEU A 16 3.62 -2.70 -18.18
C LEU A 16 4.86 -2.04 -17.58
N ASP A 17 5.70 -1.39 -18.39
CA ASP A 17 6.89 -0.69 -17.90
C ASP A 17 6.52 0.45 -16.93
N ARG A 18 5.43 1.20 -17.23
CA ARG A 18 4.90 2.23 -16.31
C ARG A 18 4.40 1.60 -15.01
N LEU A 19 3.57 0.55 -15.11
CA LEU A 19 3.07 -0.15 -13.94
C LEU A 19 4.20 -0.73 -13.07
N GLU A 20 5.23 -1.29 -13.68
CA GLU A 20 6.41 -1.81 -12.99
C GLU A 20 7.16 -0.69 -12.24
N SER A 21 7.29 0.51 -12.83
CA SER A 21 7.87 1.69 -12.19
C SER A 21 7.03 2.20 -11.03
N ASP A 22 5.71 2.23 -11.18
CA ASP A 22 4.79 2.66 -10.13
C ASP A 22 4.84 1.71 -8.93
N VAL A 23 4.87 0.41 -9.19
CA VAL A 23 5.04 -0.64 -8.17
C VAL A 23 6.38 -0.50 -7.46
N ALA A 24 7.48 -0.31 -8.18
CA ALA A 24 8.79 -0.11 -7.57
C ALA A 24 8.83 1.15 -6.68
N SER A 25 8.17 2.23 -7.12
CA SER A 25 8.06 3.46 -6.35
C SER A 25 7.26 3.24 -5.06
N ALA A 26 6.13 2.51 -5.14
CA ALA A 26 5.32 2.16 -3.98
C ALA A 26 6.06 1.24 -2.99
N GLU A 27 6.85 0.29 -3.48
CA GLU A 27 7.70 -0.57 -2.64
C GLU A 27 8.78 0.24 -1.91
N ALA A 28 9.40 1.21 -2.58
CA ALA A 28 10.38 2.10 -1.97
C ALA A 28 9.76 2.95 -0.85
N LEU A 29 8.57 3.51 -1.09
CA LEU A 29 7.82 4.28 -0.07
C LEU A 29 7.45 3.45 1.16
N LEU A 30 7.18 2.15 0.99
CA LEU A 30 6.92 1.24 2.11
C LEU A 30 8.20 0.91 2.91
N LEU A 31 9.36 0.88 2.26
CA LEU A 31 10.64 0.60 2.92
C LEU A 31 11.14 1.82 3.70
N GLU A 32 10.94 3.02 3.16
CA GLU A 32 11.28 4.29 3.80
C GLU A 32 10.07 4.93 4.48
N GLU A 33 9.79 4.54 5.73
CA GLU A 33 8.72 5.12 6.57
C GLU A 33 8.75 6.67 6.61
N HIS A 34 9.93 7.28 6.48
CA HIS A 34 10.07 8.74 6.47
C HIS A 34 9.54 9.42 5.20
N MET A 35 9.51 8.71 4.07
CA MET A 35 9.01 9.23 2.78
C MET A 35 7.49 9.31 2.73
N LEU A 36 6.77 8.68 3.68
CA LEU A 36 5.32 8.81 3.82
C LEU A 36 4.86 10.24 4.18
N ARG A 37 5.78 11.15 4.54
CA ARG A 37 5.47 12.56 4.79
C ARG A 37 5.33 13.39 3.52
N GLU A 38 5.97 12.98 2.43
CA GLU A 38 5.86 13.61 1.11
C GLU A 38 5.36 12.59 0.11
N LEU A 39 4.10 12.19 0.27
CA LEU A 39 3.46 11.27 -0.65
C LEU A 39 3.39 11.91 -2.05
N PRO A 40 3.88 11.23 -3.10
CA PRO A 40 3.65 11.65 -4.47
C PRO A 40 2.16 11.84 -4.73
N LYS A 41 1.81 12.74 -5.65
CA LYS A 41 0.41 12.87 -6.09
C LYS A 41 -0.07 11.52 -6.60
N PHE A 42 -1.15 11.02 -6.01
CA PHE A 42 -1.81 9.80 -6.43
C PHE A 42 -2.38 9.99 -7.85
N ASP A 43 -1.81 9.27 -8.82
CA ASP A 43 -2.31 9.21 -10.19
C ASP A 43 -2.91 7.81 -10.45
N PRO A 44 -4.25 7.66 -10.48
CA PRO A 44 -4.88 6.37 -10.66
C PRO A 44 -4.60 5.82 -12.06
N TRP A 45 -4.12 4.56 -12.12
CA TRP A 45 -3.83 3.93 -13.40
C TRP A 45 -5.08 3.87 -14.29
N THR A 46 -4.96 4.50 -15.45
CA THR A 46 -5.98 4.46 -16.50
C THR A 46 -5.40 3.73 -17.71
N PRO A 47 -6.04 2.65 -18.21
CA PRO A 47 -5.52 1.91 -19.35
C PRO A 47 -5.32 2.84 -20.56
N PRO A 48 -4.10 2.89 -21.15
CA PRO A 48 -3.86 3.64 -22.37
C PRO A 48 -4.82 3.28 -23.51
N ALA A 49 -5.23 4.28 -24.28
CA ALA A 49 -6.03 4.06 -25.48
C ALA A 49 -5.26 3.21 -26.49
N GLY A 50 -5.97 2.32 -27.21
CA GLY A 50 -5.35 1.45 -28.20
C GLY A 50 -4.66 0.21 -27.64
N LEU A 51 -4.81 -0.08 -26.34
CA LEU A 51 -4.53 -1.41 -25.80
C LEU A 51 -5.49 -2.42 -26.42
N GLY A 52 -4.96 -3.27 -27.28
CA GLY A 52 -5.66 -4.44 -27.81
C GLY A 52 -5.69 -5.59 -26.79
N PRO A 53 -6.08 -6.80 -27.21
CA PRO A 53 -5.96 -7.98 -26.37
C PRO A 53 -4.52 -8.16 -25.87
N LEU A 54 -4.36 -8.60 -24.61
CA LEU A 54 -3.06 -8.86 -24.01
C LEU A 54 -2.34 -9.98 -24.78
N PRO A 55 -1.12 -9.73 -25.29
CA PRO A 55 -0.29 -10.75 -25.91
C PRO A 55 0.08 -11.87 -24.91
N LEU A 56 0.04 -13.12 -25.35
CA LEU A 56 0.26 -14.29 -24.48
C LEU A 56 1.66 -14.33 -23.86
N ASP A 57 2.67 -13.83 -24.58
CA ASP A 57 4.05 -13.66 -24.14
C ASP A 57 4.20 -12.63 -23.01
N MET A 58 3.27 -11.68 -22.91
CA MET A 58 3.27 -10.65 -21.86
C MET A 58 2.50 -11.06 -20.61
N ARG A 59 1.71 -12.13 -20.68
CA ARG A 59 0.92 -12.62 -19.55
C ARG A 59 1.76 -12.90 -18.29
N PRO A 60 2.93 -13.58 -18.36
CA PRO A 60 3.76 -13.78 -17.17
C PRO A 60 4.24 -12.48 -16.53
N ARG A 61 4.54 -11.46 -17.33
CA ARG A 61 4.93 -10.13 -16.83
C ARG A 61 3.76 -9.44 -16.12
N ALA A 62 2.59 -9.42 -16.77
CA ALA A 62 1.38 -8.84 -16.20
C ALA A 62 0.99 -9.50 -14.86
N ASP A 63 1.05 -10.83 -14.78
CA ASP A 63 0.76 -11.59 -13.56
C ASP A 63 1.79 -11.26 -12.45
N ALA A 64 3.06 -11.09 -12.79
CA ALA A 64 4.09 -10.70 -11.83
C ALA A 64 3.87 -9.30 -11.25
N VAL A 65 3.46 -8.34 -12.09
CA VAL A 65 3.09 -6.98 -11.67
C VAL A 65 1.89 -7.01 -10.73
N LEU A 66 0.82 -7.71 -11.13
CA LEU A 66 -0.41 -7.82 -10.34
C LEU A 66 -0.13 -8.44 -8.96
N ARG A 67 0.67 -9.51 -8.92
CA ARG A 67 1.06 -10.15 -7.66
C ARG A 67 1.76 -9.17 -6.72
N ARG A 68 2.73 -8.40 -7.22
CA ARG A 68 3.43 -7.38 -6.41
C ARG A 68 2.49 -6.29 -5.90
N GLN A 69 1.56 -5.82 -6.74
CA GLN A 69 0.53 -4.87 -6.33
C GLN A 69 -0.34 -5.40 -5.17
N LEU A 70 -0.76 -6.67 -5.24
CA LEU A 70 -1.53 -7.31 -4.17
C LEU A 70 -0.72 -7.48 -2.88
N GLU A 71 0.56 -7.83 -2.99
CA GLU A 71 1.48 -7.93 -1.84
C GLU A 71 1.63 -6.56 -1.14
N ILE A 72 1.80 -5.48 -1.90
CA ILE A 72 1.86 -4.10 -1.39
C ILE A 72 0.55 -3.71 -0.72
N ALA A 73 -0.59 -3.94 -1.36
CA ALA A 73 -1.91 -3.64 -0.81
C ALA A 73 -2.15 -4.38 0.52
N THR A 74 -1.72 -5.63 0.61
CA THR A 74 -1.81 -6.45 1.82
C THR A 74 -0.94 -5.87 2.94
N LYS A 75 0.31 -5.51 2.65
CA LYS A 75 1.23 -4.90 3.61
C LYS A 75 0.68 -3.56 4.13
N LEU A 76 0.15 -2.73 3.24
CA LEU A 76 -0.44 -1.44 3.60
C LEU A 76 -1.67 -1.62 4.52
N ALA A 77 -2.57 -2.55 4.20
CA ALA A 77 -3.72 -2.85 5.04
C ALA A 77 -3.33 -3.34 6.44
N ALA A 78 -2.27 -4.17 6.52
CA ALA A 78 -1.73 -4.65 7.79
C ALA A 78 -1.11 -3.50 8.62
N ALA A 79 -0.33 -2.62 7.99
CA ALA A 79 0.26 -1.45 8.63
C ALA A 79 -0.81 -0.49 9.18
N MET A 80 -1.86 -0.21 8.40
CA MET A 80 -3.00 0.62 8.83
C MET A 80 -3.72 0.01 10.04
N SER A 81 -3.95 -1.30 10.04
CA SER A 81 -4.60 -2.00 11.16
C SER A 81 -3.76 -1.94 12.44
N GLY A 82 -2.44 -2.12 12.32
CA GLY A 82 -1.51 -1.99 13.44
C GLY A 82 -1.46 -0.57 14.01
N ALA A 83 -1.41 0.44 13.15
CA ALA A 83 -1.42 1.85 13.54
C ALA A 83 -2.73 2.23 14.27
N ALA A 84 -3.88 1.76 13.78
CA ALA A 84 -5.17 1.97 14.43
C ALA A 84 -5.21 1.38 15.85
N MET A 85 -4.72 0.13 16.02
CA MET A 85 -4.63 -0.51 17.33
C MET A 85 -3.68 0.23 18.27
N HIS A 86 -2.54 0.70 17.77
CA HIS A 86 -1.56 1.44 18.56
C HIS A 86 -2.14 2.78 19.05
N SER A 87 -2.89 3.48 18.19
CA SER A 87 -3.60 4.71 18.55
C SER A 87 -4.65 4.47 19.65
N LEU A 88 -5.36 3.33 19.61
CA LEU A 88 -6.33 2.97 20.65
C LEU A 88 -5.64 2.70 22.00
N VAL A 89 -4.52 1.98 22.02
CA VAL A 89 -3.78 1.68 23.26
C VAL A 89 -3.19 2.95 23.87
N ILE A 90 -2.57 3.82 23.05
CA ILE A 90 -2.03 5.11 23.52
C ILE A 90 -3.17 6.00 24.04
N GLY A 91 -4.31 6.05 23.34
CA GLY A 91 -5.50 6.76 23.79
C GLY A 91 -5.97 6.31 25.17
N LYS A 92 -6.07 4.99 25.39
CA LYS A 92 -6.44 4.41 26.70
C LYS A 92 -5.40 4.70 27.78
N MET A 93 -4.10 4.66 27.48
CA MET A 93 -3.05 5.00 28.45
C MET A 93 -3.01 6.49 28.83
N VAL A 94 -3.34 7.39 27.90
CA VAL A 94 -3.45 8.83 28.18
C VAL A 94 -4.71 9.14 29.00
N GLU A 95 -5.81 8.43 28.76
CA GLU A 95 -7.03 8.51 29.57
C GLU A 95 -6.81 7.97 30.99
N ASP A 96 -6.17 6.81 31.13
CA ASP A 96 -5.80 6.19 32.42
C ASP A 96 -4.82 7.09 33.22
N ARG A 97 -3.90 7.78 32.54
CA ARG A 97 -2.99 8.75 33.20
C ARG A 97 -3.70 10.02 33.67
N ARG A 98 -4.89 10.34 33.17
CA ARG A 98 -5.70 11.49 33.64
C ARG A 98 -6.61 11.14 34.82
N ASP A 99 -6.71 9.86 35.19
CA ASP A 99 -7.28 9.44 36.47
C ASP A 99 -6.13 9.08 37.43
N PRO A 100 -5.59 10.03 38.21
CA PRO A 100 -4.74 9.66 39.32
C PRO A 100 -5.61 8.86 40.29
N ALA A 101 -5.58 7.53 40.17
CA ALA A 101 -6.20 6.58 41.08
C ALA A 101 -6.04 7.10 42.50
N ARG A 102 -7.14 7.62 43.05
CA ARG A 102 -7.18 8.23 44.37
C ARG A 102 -6.81 7.12 45.36
N PRO A 103 -5.65 7.17 46.04
CA PRO A 103 -5.25 6.08 46.92
C PRO A 103 -6.22 6.02 48.09
N SER A 104 -7.09 5.02 48.12
CA SER A 104 -7.95 4.72 49.26
C SER A 104 -7.12 3.98 50.30
N TYR A 105 -6.66 4.70 51.32
CA TYR A 105 -6.08 4.08 52.50
C TYR A 105 -7.17 3.28 53.22
N VAL A 106 -6.99 1.96 53.31
CA VAL A 106 -7.81 1.09 54.14
C VAL A 106 -7.23 1.17 55.55
N ASP A 107 -7.98 1.78 56.47
CA ASP A 107 -7.65 1.80 57.90
C ASP A 107 -8.01 0.43 58.48
N VAL A 108 -6.99 -0.34 58.89
CA VAL A 108 -7.19 -1.56 59.68
C VAL A 108 -7.00 -1.16 61.14
N ALA A 109 -8.11 -0.94 61.83
CA ALA A 109 -8.15 -0.86 63.28
C ALA A 109 -8.05 -2.27 63.87
N MET A 110 -7.21 -2.39 64.91
CA MET A 110 -6.80 -3.60 65.63
C MET A 110 -7.90 -4.23 66.49
#